data_AF-A0A1A6H4C2-F1
#
_entry.id   AF-A0A1A6H4C2-F1
#
_cell.length_a   1.000
_cell.length_b   1.000
_cell.length_c   1.000
_cell.angle_alpha   90.00
_cell.angle_beta   90.00
_cell.angle_gamma   90.00
#
_symmetry.space_group_name_H-M   'P 1'
#
loop_
_entity.id
_entity.type
_entity.pdbx_description
1 polymer ?
#
loop_
_entity_poly.entity_id
_entity_poly.type
_entity_poly.pdbx_seq_one_letter_code
_entity_poly.pdbx_strand_id
1 'polypeptide(L)'
;MDGTMRTVIIQEKIYWPCGLSIDYPNRLIYFMDAYLDYIEFCDYNGHNRRQVIASDLILHHPHALTLFEDTVYWTDRGTRRVMQANKWHGGNQSIVIPKSMRLCFLQSPVPAFCTGA
;
A
#
# COMPACT_ATOMS: atom_id res chain seq x y z
N MET A 1 19.28 -13.58 -12.73
CA MET A 1 19.38 -12.11 -12.53
C MET A 1 20.66 -11.58 -13.19
N ASP A 2 20.95 -12.03 -14.40
CA ASP A 2 22.10 -11.64 -15.23
C ASP A 2 21.78 -10.45 -16.15
N GLY A 3 20.51 -10.03 -16.22
CA GLY A 3 20.07 -8.80 -16.88
C GLY A 3 20.02 -8.87 -18.41
N THR A 4 20.29 -10.03 -19.00
CA THR A 4 20.43 -10.21 -20.46
C THR A 4 19.10 -10.19 -21.21
N MET A 5 18.00 -10.67 -20.59
CA MET A 5 16.67 -10.74 -21.20
C MET A 5 15.72 -9.67 -20.63
N ARG A 6 16.10 -8.39 -20.73
CA ARG A 6 15.24 -7.28 -20.29
C ARG A 6 14.07 -7.11 -21.26
N THR A 7 12.86 -7.18 -20.74
CA THR A 7 11.62 -6.94 -21.49
C THR A 7 10.82 -5.81 -20.85
N VAL A 8 10.03 -5.11 -21.66
CA VAL A 8 9.08 -4.10 -21.18
C VAL A 8 7.75 -4.81 -20.93
N ILE A 9 7.26 -4.72 -19.69
CA ILE A 9 6.00 -5.35 -19.27
C ILE A 9 4.83 -4.41 -19.52
N ILE A 10 4.95 -3.16 -19.09
CA ILE A 10 3.95 -2.10 -19.30
C ILE A 10 4.68 -0.83 -19.72
N GLN A 11 4.15 -0.16 -20.74
CA GLN A 11 4.64 1.13 -21.23
C GLN A 11 3.57 2.24 -21.22
N GLU A 12 2.30 1.86 -21.08
CA GLU A 12 1.17 2.79 -21.20
C GLU A 12 0.63 3.21 -19.83
N LYS A 13 0.10 4.44 -19.75
CA LYS A 13 -0.51 4.99 -18.52
C LYS A 13 0.46 4.97 -17.32
N ILE A 14 1.75 5.23 -17.56
CA ILE A 14 2.78 5.35 -16.50
C ILE A 14 3.40 6.74 -16.63
N TYR A 15 3.33 7.53 -15.57
CA TYR A 15 3.93 8.87 -15.47
C TYR A 15 4.95 8.92 -14.33
N TRP A 16 4.55 8.49 -13.14
CA TRP A 16 5.42 8.51 -11.96
C TRP A 16 5.31 7.20 -11.16
N PRO A 17 5.92 6.11 -11.67
CA PRO A 17 5.92 4.83 -10.98
C PRO A 17 6.75 4.94 -9.70
N CYS A 18 6.10 4.76 -8.55
CA CYS A 18 6.76 4.95 -7.25
C CYS A 18 6.92 3.64 -6.46
N GLY A 19 6.07 2.64 -6.71
CA GLY A 19 6.11 1.36 -6.00
C GLY A 19 5.81 0.17 -6.90
N LEU A 20 6.51 -0.94 -6.64
CA LEU A 20 6.34 -2.22 -7.31
C LEU A 20 6.38 -3.34 -6.26
N SER A 21 5.51 -4.33 -6.40
CA SER A 21 5.46 -5.51 -5.54
C SER A 21 5.06 -6.73 -6.35
N ILE A 22 5.55 -7.89 -5.95
CA ILE A 22 5.34 -9.14 -6.67
C ILE A 22 4.54 -10.09 -5.79
N ASP A 23 3.43 -10.59 -6.31
CA ASP A 23 2.69 -11.71 -5.75
C ASP A 23 3.20 -13.00 -6.43
N TYR A 24 4.05 -13.74 -5.71
CA TYR A 24 4.64 -15.00 -6.19
C TYR A 24 3.61 -16.11 -6.43
N PRO A 25 2.68 -16.44 -5.50
CA PRO A 25 1.73 -17.52 -5.72
C PRO A 25 0.78 -17.26 -6.89
N ASN A 26 0.34 -16.00 -7.08
CA ASN A 26 -0.59 -15.66 -8.17
C ASN A 26 0.11 -15.26 -9.48
N ARG A 27 1.45 -15.11 -9.48
CA ARG A 27 2.24 -14.61 -10.61
C ARG A 27 1.76 -13.25 -11.13
N LEU A 28 1.43 -12.36 -10.18
CA LEU A 28 0.98 -11.00 -10.45
C LEU A 28 2.03 -9.98 -10.02
N ILE A 29 2.09 -8.88 -10.75
CA ILE A 29 2.90 -7.71 -10.45
C ILE A 29 1.93 -6.59 -10.10
N TYR A 30 2.06 -6.06 -8.89
CA TYR A 30 1.35 -4.88 -8.43
C TYR A 30 2.27 -3.68 -8.57
N PHE A 31 1.72 -2.59 -9.07
CA PHE A 31 2.45 -1.34 -9.23
C PHE A 31 1.52 -0.17 -8.97
N MET A 32 2.12 0.97 -8.70
CA MET A 32 1.38 2.20 -8.44
C MET A 32 2.05 3.41 -9.06
N ASP A 33 1.22 4.38 -9.39
CA ASP A 33 1.62 5.66 -9.96
C ASP A 33 1.19 6.79 -9.02
N ALA A 34 2.12 7.69 -8.69
CA ALA A 34 1.90 8.78 -7.75
C ALA A 34 1.38 10.07 -8.42
N TYR A 35 1.31 10.11 -9.75
CA TYR A 35 0.74 11.21 -10.52
C TYR A 35 -0.69 10.91 -10.98
N LEU A 36 -0.94 9.65 -11.33
CA LEU A 36 -2.27 9.17 -11.75
C LEU A 36 -3.09 8.53 -10.61
N ASP A 37 -2.55 8.51 -9.40
CA ASP A 37 -3.24 8.11 -8.16
C ASP A 37 -4.01 6.78 -8.27
N TYR A 38 -3.32 5.75 -8.76
CA TYR A 38 -3.86 4.40 -8.86
C TYR A 38 -2.91 3.32 -8.36
N ILE A 39 -3.51 2.20 -7.96
CA ILE A 39 -2.83 0.92 -7.73
C ILE A 39 -3.45 -0.11 -8.65
N GLU A 40 -2.61 -0.75 -9.46
CA GLU A 40 -2.99 -1.73 -10.46
C GLU A 40 -2.14 -2.99 -10.33
N PHE A 41 -2.67 -4.10 -10.86
CA PHE A 41 -1.89 -5.32 -11.05
C PHE A 41 -1.98 -5.81 -12.48
N CYS A 42 -1.00 -6.60 -12.87
CA CYS A 42 -0.92 -7.28 -14.15
C CYS A 42 -0.23 -8.63 -13.99
N ASP A 43 -0.34 -9.50 -14.98
CA ASP A 43 0.45 -10.72 -15.05
C ASP A 43 1.94 -10.39 -15.31
N TYR A 44 2.84 -11.36 -15.12
CA TYR A 44 4.27 -11.19 -15.42
C TYR A 44 4.56 -10.83 -16.88
N ASN A 45 3.63 -11.13 -17.78
CA ASN A 45 3.71 -10.78 -19.20
C ASN A 45 3.06 -9.42 -19.51
N GLY A 46 2.58 -8.68 -18.52
CA GLY A 46 1.90 -7.38 -18.68
C GLY A 46 0.45 -7.48 -19.14
N HIS A 47 -0.06 -8.70 -19.28
CA HIS A 47 -1.44 -8.97 -19.67
C HIS A 47 -2.39 -8.88 -18.45
N ASN A 48 -3.70 -8.88 -18.72
CA ASN A 48 -4.75 -8.88 -17.69
C ASN A 48 -4.62 -7.74 -16.66
N ARG A 49 -4.26 -6.55 -17.13
CA ARG A 49 -4.17 -5.34 -16.30
C ARG A 49 -5.52 -5.04 -15.65
N ARG A 50 -5.54 -4.95 -14.32
CA ARG A 50 -6.74 -4.58 -13.55
C ARG A 50 -6.41 -3.55 -12.49
N GLN A 51 -7.38 -2.68 -12.27
CA GLN A 51 -7.29 -1.61 -11.29
C GLN A 51 -7.89 -2.06 -9.96
N VAL A 52 -7.08 -1.96 -8.91
CA VAL A 52 -7.47 -2.32 -7.54
C VAL A 52 -8.05 -1.09 -6.85
N ILE A 53 -7.33 0.03 -6.94
CA ILE A 53 -7.71 1.30 -6.33
C ILE A 53 -7.53 2.41 -7.35
N ALA A 54 -8.55 3.26 -7.43
CA ALA A 54 -8.70 4.33 -8.41
C ALA A 54 -9.36 5.53 -7.71
N SER A 55 -8.62 6.25 -6.86
CA SER A 55 -9.25 7.35 -6.12
C SER A 55 -8.25 8.34 -5.57
N ASP A 56 -8.33 9.55 -6.10
CA ASP A 56 -7.55 10.73 -5.68
C ASP A 56 -7.82 11.12 -4.20
N LEU A 57 -8.95 10.67 -3.63
CA LEU A 57 -9.29 10.92 -2.22
C LEU A 57 -8.51 10.00 -1.27
N ILE A 58 -8.12 8.82 -1.76
CA ILE A 58 -7.45 7.77 -0.98
C ILE A 58 -5.94 7.77 -1.26
N LEU A 59 -5.57 8.09 -2.49
CA LEU A 59 -4.20 8.14 -2.97
C LEU A 59 -3.87 9.61 -3.27
N HIS A 60 -3.37 10.33 -2.27
CA HIS A 60 -2.97 11.74 -2.46
C HIS A 60 -1.52 11.88 -2.94
N HIS A 61 -0.61 11.02 -2.45
CA HIS A 61 0.76 10.92 -2.96
C HIS A 61 1.40 9.60 -2.50
N PRO A 62 1.01 8.45 -3.09
CA PRO A 62 1.53 7.16 -2.68
C PRO A 62 3.03 7.02 -3.01
N HIS A 63 3.82 6.52 -2.06
CA HIS A 63 5.28 6.47 -2.21
C HIS A 63 5.89 5.07 -2.19
N ALA A 64 5.44 4.20 -1.29
CA ALA A 64 5.84 2.79 -1.26
C ALA A 64 4.60 1.88 -1.25
N LEU A 65 4.74 0.71 -1.89
CA LEU A 65 3.74 -0.35 -2.00
C LEU A 65 4.35 -1.66 -1.49
N THR A 66 3.59 -2.45 -0.76
CA THR A 66 3.93 -3.83 -0.40
C THR A 66 2.68 -4.70 -0.30
N LEU A 67 2.85 -6.01 -0.43
CA LEU A 67 1.77 -6.98 -0.35
C LEU A 67 2.05 -7.93 0.80
N PHE A 68 1.01 -8.27 1.56
CA PHE A 68 1.06 -9.35 2.54
C PHE A 68 -0.28 -10.07 2.55
N GLU A 69 -0.22 -11.39 2.33
CA GLU A 69 -1.39 -12.27 2.20
C GLU A 69 -2.41 -11.74 1.16
N ASP A 70 -3.63 -11.43 1.60
CA ASP A 70 -4.72 -10.90 0.77
C ASP A 70 -4.85 -9.37 0.84
N THR A 71 -3.84 -8.71 1.41
CA THR A 71 -3.88 -7.27 1.69
C THR A 71 -2.74 -6.54 0.99
N VAL A 72 -3.08 -5.43 0.36
CA VAL A 72 -2.13 -4.46 -0.19
C VAL A 72 -1.95 -3.31 0.80
N TYR A 73 -0.69 -2.98 1.05
CA TYR A 73 -0.29 -1.90 1.95
C TYR A 73 0.43 -0.84 1.14
N TRP A 74 0.07 0.42 1.36
CA TRP A 74 0.79 1.53 0.77
C TRP A 74 1.00 2.65 1.78
N THR A 75 2.04 3.43 1.51
CA THR A 75 2.37 4.62 2.29
C THR A 75 1.99 5.85 1.50
N ASP A 76 1.24 6.76 2.11
CA ASP A 76 0.85 8.03 1.51
C ASP A 76 1.63 9.17 2.16
N ARG A 77 2.41 9.91 1.35
CA ARG A 77 3.19 11.08 1.81
C ARG A 77 2.29 12.28 2.11
N GLY A 78 1.15 12.41 1.43
CA GLY A 78 0.21 13.51 1.64
C GLY A 78 -0.41 13.45 3.04
N THR A 79 -1.03 12.31 3.36
CA THR A 79 -1.66 12.11 4.68
C THR A 79 -0.68 11.67 5.77
N ARG A 80 0.54 11.23 5.40
CA ARG A 80 1.56 10.63 6.29
C ARG A 80 1.01 9.43 7.05
N ARG A 81 0.32 8.53 6.35
CA ARG A 81 -0.31 7.34 6.92
C ARG A 81 0.07 6.11 6.12
N VAL A 82 -0.02 4.96 6.78
CA VAL A 82 0.01 3.66 6.11
C VAL A 82 -1.43 3.16 6.02
N MET A 83 -1.87 2.88 4.81
CA MET A 83 -3.20 2.35 4.54
C MET A 83 -3.09 0.92 4.05
N GLN A 84 -4.16 0.16 4.27
CA GLN A 84 -4.30 -1.19 3.77
C GLN A 84 -5.64 -1.37 3.09
N ALA A 85 -5.72 -2.28 2.13
CA ALA A 85 -6.95 -2.68 1.46
C ALA A 85 -6.83 -4.11 0.93
N ASN A 86 -7.95 -4.71 0.57
CA ASN A 86 -7.95 -6.01 -0.09
C ASN A 86 -7.28 -5.93 -1.49
N LYS A 87 -6.38 -6.86 -1.79
CA LYS A 87 -5.58 -6.85 -3.03
C LYS A 87 -6.37 -7.12 -4.32
N TRP A 88 -7.58 -7.68 -4.22
CA TRP A 88 -8.39 -8.08 -5.38
C TRP A 88 -9.37 -6.99 -5.80
N HIS A 89 -10.03 -6.37 -4.83
CA HIS A 89 -11.14 -5.43 -5.07
C HIS A 89 -10.93 -4.05 -4.43
N GLY A 90 -9.81 -3.82 -3.74
CA GLY A 90 -9.49 -2.53 -3.12
C GLY A 90 -10.44 -2.10 -1.99
N GLY A 91 -11.30 -3.00 -1.52
CA GLY A 91 -12.24 -2.76 -0.42
C GLY A 91 -11.62 -3.01 0.95
N ASN A 92 -12.43 -2.89 2.00
CA ASN A 92 -11.99 -3.00 3.41
C ASN A 92 -10.79 -2.10 3.73
N GLN A 93 -10.83 -0.88 3.20
CA GLN A 93 -9.77 0.08 3.38
C GLN A 93 -9.69 0.51 4.85
N SER A 94 -8.51 0.45 5.43
CA SER A 94 -8.28 0.85 6.81
C SER A 94 -6.91 1.48 6.98
N ILE A 95 -6.78 2.30 8.02
CA ILE A 95 -5.53 2.96 8.36
C ILE A 95 -4.78 2.03 9.33
N VAL A 96 -3.62 1.56 8.90
CA VAL A 96 -2.74 0.71 9.72
C VAL A 96 -1.94 1.59 10.68
N ILE A 97 -1.34 2.65 10.15
CA ILE A 97 -0.52 3.58 10.94
C ILE A 97 -1.02 5.01 10.70
N PRO A 98 -1.59 5.66 11.73
CA PRO A 98 -2.01 7.05 11.63
C PRO A 98 -0.81 8.00 11.73
N LYS A 99 -0.97 9.21 11.17
CA LYS A 99 0.01 10.32 11.20
C LYS A 99 0.50 10.67 12.62
N SER A 100 -0.32 10.41 13.63
CA SER A 100 -0.04 10.68 15.03
C SER A 100 0.00 9.39 15.85
N MET A 101 0.74 8.37 15.39
CA MET A 101 1.21 7.34 16.31
C MET A 101 2.36 7.93 17.14
N ARG A 102 2.02 8.82 18.09
CA ARG A 102 2.85 8.96 19.28
C ARG A 102 2.72 7.64 20.02
N LEU A 103 3.87 7.07 20.38
CA LEU A 103 3.99 5.90 21.25
C LEU A 103 3.33 6.24 22.61
N CYS A 104 2.00 6.16 22.72
CA CYS A 104 1.28 6.32 23.98
C CYS A 104 0.94 4.97 24.62
N PHE A 105 1.44 3.85 24.07
CA PHE A 105 1.20 2.50 24.59
C PHE A 105 2.32 1.96 25.48
N LEU A 106 2.99 2.83 26.25
CA LEU A 106 3.94 2.38 27.28
C LEU A 106 3.85 3.15 28.61
N GLN A 107 2.70 3.75 28.94
CA GLN A 107 2.40 4.15 30.32
C GLN A 107 0.93 3.95 30.67
N SER A 108 0.61 2.81 31.26
CA SER A 108 -0.18 2.66 32.51
C SER A 108 -0.33 1.16 32.79
N PRO A 109 -0.36 0.69 34.06
CA PRO A 109 -1.08 1.30 35.16
C PRO A 109 -0.32 1.37 36.49
N VAL A 110 -0.55 2.43 37.26
CA VAL A 110 -0.53 2.30 38.73
C VAL A 110 -1.92 2.68 39.22
N PRO A 111 -2.66 1.78 39.88
CA PRO A 111 -3.90 2.14 40.53
C PRO A 111 -3.55 2.96 41.78
N ALA A 112 -3.90 4.24 41.78
CA ALA A 112 -3.87 5.04 42.99
C ALA A 112 -5.03 4.58 43.89
N PHE A 113 -4.73 3.66 44.80
CA PHE A 113 -5.48 3.49 46.04
C PHE A 113 -5.36 4.81 46.82
N CYS A 114 -6.47 5.52 46.99
CA CYS A 114 -6.63 6.51 48.06
C CYS A 114 -7.82 6.07 48.91
N THR A 115 -7.51 5.34 49.98
CA THR A 115 -8.33 5.16 51.18
C THR A 115 -8.21 6.37 52.11
N GLY A 116 -9.34 6.78 52.72
CA GLY A 116 -9.41 7.62 53.93
C GLY A 116 -9.42 9.13 53.65
N ALA A 117 -10.29 9.95 54.25
CA ALA A 117 -11.16 9.80 55.42
C ALA A 117 -12.41 10.68 55.28
#